data_AF-A0A1H1UH81-F1
#
_entry.id   AF-A0A1H1UH81-F1
#
_cell.length_a   1.000
_cell.length_b   1.000
_cell.length_c   1.000
_cell.angle_alpha   90.00
_cell.angle_beta   90.00
_cell.angle_gamma   90.00
#
_symmetry.space_group_name_H-M   'P 1'
#
loop_
_entity.id
_entity.type
_entity.pdbx_description
1 polymer ?
#
loop_
_entity_poly.entity_id
_entity_poly.type
_entity_poly.pdbx_seq_one_letter_code
_entity_poly.pdbx_strand_id
1 'polypeptide(L)'
;MAETYPDPVLSGVRQLRHRHILDRLDYLRGLRRLADGMTQTDLARALGLTQPSISSALKSAAKVADLRPGFSGAGPYEIAQRYVAGELDRDQLIDELARWVPDPTVRAVDNPADPNSEMRKAVRDGLLDEDAYRMVLARQLELSSGSTSERAGPASA
;
A
#
# COMPACT_ATOMS: atom_id res chain seq x y z
N MET A 1 -5.64 24.13 -26.92
CA MET A 1 -4.91 23.10 -26.16
C MET A 1 -4.52 23.73 -24.84
N ALA A 2 -5.25 23.42 -23.76
CA ALA A 2 -4.89 23.92 -22.43
C ALA A 2 -3.82 22.98 -21.88
N GLU A 3 -2.60 23.49 -21.78
CA GLU A 3 -1.49 22.81 -21.14
C GLU A 3 -1.76 22.87 -19.63
N THR A 4 -2.45 21.86 -19.11
CA THR A 4 -2.80 21.74 -17.71
C THR A 4 -1.55 21.39 -16.92
N TYR A 5 -0.66 22.35 -16.71
CA TYR A 5 0.36 22.24 -15.68
C TYR A 5 -0.36 22.12 -14.34
N PRO A 6 -0.11 21.06 -13.55
CA PRO A 6 -0.78 20.93 -12.27
C PRO A 6 -0.32 22.09 -11.39
N ASP A 7 -1.30 22.85 -10.88
CA ASP A 7 -1.04 23.94 -9.94
C ASP A 7 -0.14 23.41 -8.80
N PRO A 8 1.06 23.97 -8.58
CA PRO A 8 2.01 23.46 -7.60
C PRO A 8 1.41 23.44 -6.18
N VAL A 9 0.48 24.35 -5.86
CA VAL A 9 -0.24 24.36 -4.59
C VAL A 9 -1.19 23.17 -4.51
N LEU A 10 -1.94 22.89 -5.59
CA LEU A 10 -2.82 21.72 -5.64
C LEU A 10 -2.05 20.41 -5.48
N SER A 11 -0.93 20.27 -6.20
CA SER A 11 -0.03 19.12 -6.09
C SER A 11 0.50 18.95 -4.67
N GLY A 12 0.94 20.04 -4.03
CA GLY A 12 1.39 20.04 -2.64
C GLY A 12 0.30 19.62 -1.65
N VAL A 13 -0.91 20.17 -1.78
CA VAL A 13 -2.07 19.80 -0.92
C VAL A 13 -2.44 18.33 -1.12
N ARG A 14 -2.40 17.83 -2.36
CA ARG A 14 -2.68 16.44 -2.67
C ARG A 14 -1.67 15.50 -2.02
N GLN A 15 -0.38 15.81 -2.11
CA GLN A 15 0.68 15.06 -1.43
C GLN A 15 0.46 15.04 0.09
N LEU A 16 0.20 16.21 0.70
CA LEU A 16 -0.07 16.31 2.15
C LEU A 16 -1.30 15.52 2.57
N ARG A 17 -2.36 15.50 1.75
CA ARG A 17 -3.56 14.68 2.01
C ARG A 17 -3.22 13.20 2.08
N HIS A 18 -2.41 12.69 1.15
CA HIS A 18 -2.01 11.28 1.16
C HIS A 18 -1.11 10.95 2.34
N ARG A 19 -0.15 11.80 2.67
CA ARG A 19 0.65 11.67 3.90
C ARG A 19 -0.24 11.56 5.13
N HIS A 20 -1.23 12.43 5.29
CA HIS A 20 -2.13 12.37 6.44
C HIS A 20 -2.94 11.05 6.53
N ILE A 21 -3.38 10.52 5.38
CA ILE A 21 -4.06 9.21 5.33
C ILE A 21 -3.11 8.10 5.75
N LEU A 22 -1.88 8.11 5.25
CA LEU A 22 -0.85 7.10 5.53
C LEU A 22 -0.40 7.16 7.00
N ASP A 23 -0.14 8.35 7.53
CA ASP A 23 0.17 8.58 8.95
C ASP A 23 -0.91 7.98 9.86
N ARG A 24 -2.18 8.11 9.47
CA ARG A 24 -3.29 7.51 10.22
C ARG A 24 -3.24 5.98 10.18
N LEU A 25 -2.95 5.37 9.03
CA LEU A 25 -2.81 3.91 8.92
C LEU A 25 -1.63 3.40 9.75
N ASP A 26 -0.49 4.07 9.66
CA ASP A 26 0.74 3.69 10.37
C ASP A 26 0.60 3.91 11.88
N TYR A 27 -0.07 4.97 12.31
CA TYR A 27 -0.48 5.15 13.70
C TYR A 27 -1.35 3.99 14.20
N LEU A 28 -2.36 3.57 13.44
CA LEU A 28 -3.24 2.47 13.84
C LEU A 28 -2.50 1.12 13.91
N ARG A 29 -1.61 0.83 12.95
CA ARG A 29 -0.74 -0.35 12.99
C ARG A 29 0.19 -0.31 14.21
N GLY A 30 0.85 0.82 14.45
CA GLY A 30 1.72 1.01 15.61
C GLY A 30 0.97 0.84 16.93
N LEU A 31 -0.23 1.41 17.05
CA LEU A 31 -1.08 1.27 18.23
C LEU A 31 -1.46 -0.19 18.48
N ARG A 32 -1.80 -0.95 17.43
CA ARG A 32 -2.10 -2.39 17.55
C ARG A 32 -0.90 -3.17 18.07
N ARG A 33 0.31 -2.93 17.54
CA ARG A 33 1.55 -3.58 18.01
C ARG A 33 1.85 -3.26 19.47
N LEU A 34 1.63 -2.02 19.90
CA LEU A 34 1.83 -1.65 21.31
C LEU A 34 0.82 -2.37 22.24
N ALA A 35 -0.41 -2.59 21.77
CA ALA A 35 -1.44 -3.28 22.54
C ALA A 35 -1.15 -4.76 22.80
N ASP A 36 -0.20 -5.37 22.09
CA ASP A 36 0.25 -6.74 22.36
C ASP A 36 1.02 -6.85 23.69
N GLY A 37 1.57 -5.74 24.20
CA GLY A 37 2.35 -5.69 25.44
C GLY A 37 1.87 -4.68 26.49
N MET A 38 0.87 -3.86 26.18
CA MET A 38 0.39 -2.78 27.06
C MET A 38 -1.12 -2.82 27.26
N THR A 39 -1.57 -2.47 28.46
CA THR A 39 -3.01 -2.28 28.72
C THR A 39 -3.52 -1.00 28.06
N GLN A 40 -4.84 -0.89 27.84
CA GLN A 40 -5.42 0.35 27.30
C GLN A 40 -5.18 1.58 28.20
N THR A 41 -5.06 1.38 29.52
CA THR A 41 -4.75 2.45 30.46
C THR A 41 -3.30 2.91 30.35
N ASP A 42 -2.36 1.98 30.16
CA ASP A 42 -0.95 2.32 29.95
C ASP A 42 -0.75 3.04 28.61
N LEU A 43 -1.42 2.57 27.56
CA LEU A 43 -1.45 3.23 26.25
C LEU A 43 -2.02 4.65 26.34
N ALA A 44 -3.14 4.82 27.05
CA ALA A 44 -3.78 6.12 27.27
C ALA A 44 -2.82 7.10 27.96
N ARG A 45 -2.15 6.65 29.02
CA ARG A 45 -1.14 7.44 29.74
C ARG A 45 0.05 7.80 28.84
N ALA A 46 0.61 6.81 28.13
CA ALA A 46 1.81 6.99 27.31
C ALA A 46 1.57 7.93 26.11
N LEU A 47 0.37 7.89 25.52
CA LEU A 47 0.01 8.69 24.35
C LEU A 47 -0.70 10.00 24.70
N GLY A 48 -0.94 10.30 25.98
CA GLY A 48 -1.66 11.50 26.42
C GLY A 48 -3.13 11.52 25.97
N LEU A 49 -3.75 10.35 25.85
CA LEU A 49 -5.14 10.19 25.40
C LEU A 49 -6.02 9.63 26.52
N THR A 50 -7.34 9.67 26.32
CA THR A 50 -8.27 8.98 27.22
C THR A 50 -8.34 7.49 26.89
N GLN A 51 -8.60 6.64 27.89
CA GLN A 51 -8.81 5.21 27.66
C GLN A 51 -9.96 4.92 26.66
N PRO A 52 -11.11 5.63 26.69
CA PRO A 52 -12.13 5.51 25.64
C PRO A 52 -11.62 5.82 24.23
N SER A 53 -10.75 6.84 24.07
CA SER A 53 -10.11 7.16 22.79
C SER A 53 -9.24 6.02 22.30
N ILE A 54 -8.47 5.38 23.18
CA ILE A 54 -7.67 4.18 22.87
C ILE A 54 -8.57 3.01 22.45
N SER A 55 -9.64 2.74 23.20
CA SER A 55 -10.59 1.68 22.89
C SER A 55 -11.20 1.85 21.49
N SER A 56 -11.61 3.08 21.15
CA SER A 56 -12.13 3.41 19.82
C SER A 56 -11.06 3.23 18.73
N ALA A 57 -9.85 3.74 18.96
CA ALA A 57 -8.75 3.61 18.02
C ALA A 57 -8.34 2.15 17.77
N LEU A 58 -8.33 1.29 18.80
CA LEU A 58 -8.05 -0.15 18.65
C LEU A 58 -9.11 -0.87 17.83
N LYS A 59 -10.40 -0.49 17.95
CA LYS A 59 -11.47 -1.01 17.07
C LYS A 59 -11.25 -0.62 15.61
N SER A 60 -10.74 0.58 15.34
CA SER A 60 -10.32 0.99 13.99
C SER A 60 -9.09 0.21 13.54
N ALA A 61 -8.08 0.07 14.41
CA ALA A 61 -6.84 -0.63 14.11
C ALA A 61 -7.06 -2.11 13.76
N ALA A 62 -8.06 -2.76 14.35
CA ALA A 62 -8.41 -4.14 14.00
C ALA A 62 -8.85 -4.33 12.53
N LYS A 63 -9.22 -3.24 11.83
CA LYS A 63 -9.66 -3.25 10.43
C LYS A 63 -8.55 -2.81 9.45
N VAL A 64 -7.41 -2.37 9.96
CA VAL A 64 -6.29 -1.92 9.13
C VAL A 64 -5.40 -3.11 8.82
N ALA A 65 -5.23 -3.40 7.54
CA ALA A 65 -4.31 -4.43 7.06
C ALA A 65 -2.85 -4.09 7.41
N ASP A 66 -2.05 -5.08 7.78
CA ASP A 66 -0.61 -4.86 7.96
C ASP A 66 0.12 -4.64 6.63
N LEU A 67 1.26 -3.96 6.69
CA LEU A 67 2.17 -3.87 5.55
C LEU A 67 2.67 -5.27 5.21
N ARG A 68 2.65 -5.61 3.92
CA ARG A 68 3.15 -6.91 3.49
C ARG A 68 4.68 -6.92 3.51
N PRO A 69 5.34 -7.94 4.10
CA PRO A 69 6.79 -8.05 4.05
C PRO A 69 7.33 -7.95 2.62
N GLY A 70 8.33 -7.09 2.41
CA GLY A 70 8.90 -6.82 1.08
C GLY A 70 8.11 -5.82 0.23
N PHE A 71 7.09 -5.17 0.80
CA PHE A 71 6.32 -4.10 0.17
C PHE A 71 6.14 -2.94 1.14
N SER A 72 5.92 -1.76 0.57
CA SER A 72 5.70 -0.53 1.30
C SER A 72 4.24 -0.31 1.69
N GLY A 73 3.29 -1.03 1.09
CA GLY A 73 1.86 -0.92 1.37
C GLY A 73 1.21 -2.25 1.79
N ALA A 74 0.00 -2.17 2.35
CA ALA A 74 -0.85 -3.35 2.56
C ALA A 74 -1.61 -3.78 1.31
N GLY A 75 -1.56 -2.99 0.24
CA GLY A 75 -2.16 -3.27 -1.04
C GLY A 75 -1.68 -2.32 -2.13
N PRO A 76 -1.94 -2.62 -3.42
CA PRO A 76 -1.54 -1.78 -4.54
C PRO A 76 -2.00 -0.33 -4.41
N TYR A 77 -3.21 -0.10 -3.87
CA TYR A 77 -3.70 1.26 -3.71
C TYR A 77 -2.88 2.05 -2.68
N GLU A 78 -2.47 1.43 -1.56
CA GLU A 78 -1.63 2.09 -0.56
C GLU A 78 -0.21 2.34 -1.09
N ILE A 79 0.37 1.42 -1.86
CA ILE A 79 1.67 1.62 -2.52
C ILE A 79 1.62 2.87 -3.41
N ALA A 80 0.57 3.02 -4.23
CA ALA A 80 0.39 4.21 -5.05
C ALA A 80 0.22 5.50 -4.22
N GLN A 81 -0.44 5.43 -3.06
CA GLN A 81 -0.53 6.58 -2.14
C GLN A 81 0.84 6.97 -1.59
N ARG A 82 1.70 6.01 -1.22
CA ARG A 82 3.05 6.27 -0.71
C ARG A 82 3.96 6.90 -1.75
N TYR A 83 3.83 6.49 -3.01
CA TYR A 83 4.49 7.19 -4.12
C TYR A 83 4.07 8.67 -4.21
N VAL A 84 2.75 8.95 -4.21
CA VAL A 84 2.25 10.34 -4.24
C VAL A 84 2.66 11.13 -2.99
N ALA A 85 2.77 10.47 -1.83
CA ALA A 85 3.29 11.06 -0.60
C ALA A 85 4.80 11.38 -0.68
N GLY A 86 5.52 10.85 -1.68
CA GLY A 86 6.95 10.99 -1.87
C GLY A 86 7.77 10.07 -0.96
N GLU A 87 7.18 8.98 -0.47
CA GLU A 87 7.87 7.94 0.30
C GLU A 87 8.53 6.88 -0.59
N LEU A 88 8.07 6.77 -1.84
CA LEU A 88 8.60 5.87 -2.86
C LEU A 88 9.02 6.69 -4.07
N ASP A 89 10.09 6.27 -4.73
CA ASP A 89 10.36 6.71 -6.09
C ASP A 89 9.54 5.88 -7.11
N ARG A 90 9.65 6.28 -8.38
CA ARG A 90 8.88 5.67 -9.46
C ARG A 90 9.32 4.23 -9.76
N ASP A 91 10.61 3.94 -9.64
CA ASP A 91 11.14 2.61 -9.94
C ASP A 91 10.69 1.60 -8.87
N GLN A 92 10.74 2.00 -7.60
CA GLN A 92 10.23 1.20 -6.49
C GLN A 92 8.71 0.99 -6.59
N LEU A 93 7.94 2.01 -6.95
CA LEU A 93 6.50 1.88 -7.22
C LEU A 93 6.23 0.79 -8.27
N ILE A 94 6.92 0.86 -9.41
CA ILE A 94 6.69 -0.07 -10.53
C ILE A 94 7.09 -1.48 -10.12
N ASP A 95 8.25 -1.65 -9.49
CA ASP A 95 8.74 -2.96 -9.05
C ASP A 95 7.79 -3.61 -8.01
N GLU A 96 7.38 -2.86 -6.99
CA GLU A 96 6.46 -3.35 -5.97
C GLU A 96 5.09 -3.71 -6.56
N LEU A 97 4.49 -2.85 -7.39
CA LEU A 97 3.20 -3.15 -8.01
C LEU A 97 3.28 -4.33 -8.99
N ALA A 98 4.38 -4.46 -9.73
CA ALA A 98 4.56 -5.56 -10.67
C ALA A 98 4.70 -6.92 -9.98
N ARG A 99 5.35 -6.97 -8.82
CA ARG A 99 5.50 -8.21 -8.03
C ARG A 99 4.30 -8.51 -7.13
N TRP A 100 3.30 -7.63 -7.06
CA TRP A 100 2.16 -7.83 -6.16
C TRP A 100 1.24 -8.95 -6.65
N VAL A 101 1.31 -10.09 -5.99
CA VAL A 101 0.42 -11.26 -6.22
C VAL A 101 -0.37 -11.55 -4.95
N PRO A 102 -1.70 -11.76 -5.01
CA PRO A 102 -2.50 -12.12 -3.83
C PRO A 102 -1.89 -13.31 -3.08
N ASP A 103 -1.82 -13.22 -1.74
CA ASP A 103 -1.32 -14.30 -0.91
C ASP A 103 -2.49 -15.11 -0.35
N PRO A 104 -2.76 -16.34 -0.85
CA PRO A 104 -3.89 -17.11 -0.37
C PRO A 104 -3.73 -17.59 1.09
N THR A 105 -2.54 -17.44 1.68
CA THR A 105 -2.24 -17.94 3.04
C THR A 105 -2.52 -16.91 4.14
N VAL A 106 -2.72 -15.64 3.78
CA VAL A 106 -2.99 -14.57 4.75
C VAL A 106 -4.48 -14.28 4.86
N ARG A 107 -4.89 -13.59 5.94
CA ARG A 107 -6.30 -13.26 6.19
C ARG A 107 -6.84 -12.40 5.05
N ALA A 108 -8.13 -12.55 4.73
CA ALA A 108 -8.79 -11.74 3.69
C ALA A 108 -8.73 -10.22 3.95
N VAL A 109 -8.61 -9.79 5.21
CA VAL A 109 -8.40 -8.36 5.54
C VAL A 109 -6.99 -7.88 5.16
N ASP A 110 -6.00 -8.78 5.19
CA ASP A 110 -4.59 -8.53 4.86
C ASP A 110 -4.28 -8.92 3.39
N ASN A 111 -5.29 -9.33 2.62
CA ASN A 111 -5.17 -9.71 1.22
C ASN A 111 -6.16 -8.92 0.37
N PRO A 112 -5.74 -7.85 -0.33
CA PRO A 112 -6.65 -7.11 -1.20
C PRO A 112 -7.25 -8.04 -2.25
N ALA A 113 -8.58 -8.14 -2.28
CA ALA A 113 -9.32 -9.18 -3.00
C ALA A 113 -9.07 -9.18 -4.53
N ASP A 114 -8.75 -8.03 -5.12
CA ASP A 114 -8.37 -7.89 -6.52
C ASP A 114 -7.32 -6.75 -6.68
N PRO A 115 -6.02 -7.09 -6.78
CA PRO A 115 -4.96 -6.12 -7.02
C PRO A 115 -5.17 -5.27 -8.28
N ASN A 116 -5.76 -5.82 -9.33
CA ASN A 116 -6.03 -5.09 -10.57
C ASN A 116 -7.17 -4.07 -10.39
N SER A 117 -8.17 -4.39 -9.57
CA SER A 117 -9.20 -3.41 -9.19
C SER A 117 -8.60 -2.26 -8.40
N GLU A 118 -7.69 -2.54 -7.46
CA GLU A 118 -6.98 -1.50 -6.69
C GLU A 118 -6.10 -0.61 -7.56
N MET A 119 -5.33 -1.18 -8.51
CA MET A 119 -4.53 -0.40 -9.46
C MET A 119 -5.41 0.46 -10.38
N ARG A 120 -6.52 -0.08 -10.91
CA ARG A 120 -7.46 0.71 -11.73
C ARG A 120 -8.10 1.85 -10.93
N LYS A 121 -8.37 1.62 -9.65
CA LYS A 121 -8.82 2.66 -8.72
C LYS A 121 -7.72 3.71 -8.51
N ALA A 122 -6.45 3.31 -8.35
CA ALA A 122 -5.33 4.25 -8.25
C ALA A 122 -5.20 5.13 -9.50
N VAL A 123 -5.38 4.57 -10.70
CA VAL A 123 -5.40 5.34 -11.96
C VAL A 123 -6.55 6.35 -11.98
N ARG A 124 -7.78 5.90 -11.68
CA ARG A 124 -8.96 6.78 -11.65
C ARG A 124 -8.81 7.93 -10.64
N ASP A 125 -8.23 7.64 -9.48
CA ASP A 125 -8.01 8.63 -8.41
C ASP A 125 -6.70 9.43 -8.66
N GLY A 126 -6.05 9.20 -9.81
CA GLY A 126 -4.88 9.89 -10.36
C GLY A 126 -3.56 9.58 -9.66
N LEU A 127 -3.51 8.58 -8.78
CA LEU A 127 -2.34 8.22 -7.97
C LEU A 127 -1.27 7.49 -8.79
N LEU A 128 -1.73 6.86 -9.87
CA LEU A 128 -0.91 6.18 -10.85
C LEU A 128 -1.23 6.81 -12.21
N ASP A 129 -0.23 7.33 -12.89
CA ASP A 129 -0.41 7.78 -14.28
C ASP A 129 -0.46 6.58 -15.25
N GLU A 130 -0.99 6.82 -16.45
CA GLU A 130 -1.16 5.77 -17.46
C GLU A 130 0.18 5.19 -17.93
N ASP A 131 1.28 5.93 -17.83
CA ASP A 131 2.60 5.43 -18.20
C ASP A 131 3.13 4.46 -17.15
N ALA A 132 3.05 4.82 -15.87
CA ALA A 132 3.40 3.95 -14.76
C ALA A 132 2.53 2.69 -14.74
N TYR A 133 1.22 2.81 -15.00
CA TYR A 133 0.34 1.65 -15.12
C TYR A 133 0.75 0.70 -16.26
N ARG A 134 1.07 1.24 -17.44
CA ARG A 134 1.58 0.43 -18.57
C ARG A 134 2.93 -0.23 -18.26
N MET A 135 3.83 0.46 -17.56
CA MET A 135 5.12 -0.12 -17.14
C MET A 135 4.93 -1.27 -16.15
N VAL A 136 4.00 -1.14 -15.19
CA VAL A 136 3.65 -2.24 -14.27
C VAL A 136 3.15 -3.46 -15.04
N LEU A 137 2.24 -3.27 -16.00
CA LEU A 137 1.72 -4.39 -16.82
C LEU A 137 2.82 -5.04 -17.67
N ALA A 138 3.69 -4.25 -18.30
CA ALA A 138 4.83 -4.78 -19.05
C ALA A 138 5.74 -5.63 -18.14
N ARG A 139 6.04 -5.13 -16.94
CA ARG A 139 6.87 -5.84 -15.97
C ARG A 139 6.22 -7.13 -15.47
N GLN A 140 4.90 -7.15 -15.27
CA GLN A 140 4.15 -8.37 -14.92
C GLN A 140 4.22 -9.43 -16.03
N LEU A 141 4.18 -9.02 -17.31
CA LEU A 141 4.33 -9.92 -18.45
C LEU A 141 5.74 -10.53 -18.50
N GLU A 142 6.77 -9.74 -18.22
CA GLU A 142 8.15 -10.22 -18.12
C GLU A 142 8.32 -11.24 -16.98
N LEU A 143 7.78 -10.95 -15.79
CA LEU A 143 7.85 -11.86 -14.64
C LEU A 143 7.12 -13.18 -14.89
N SER A 144 5.96 -13.13 -15.56
CA SER A 144 5.19 -14.33 -15.88
C SER A 144 5.84 -15.17 -17.00
N SER A 145 6.41 -14.54 -18.03
CA SER A 145 7.16 -15.23 -19.10
C SER A 145 8.48 -15.84 -18.60
N GLY A 146 9.22 -15.14 -17.72
CA GLY A 146 10.42 -15.68 -17.08
C GLY A 146 10.15 -16.92 -16.21
N SER A 147 9.02 -16.94 -15.48
CA SER A 147 8.62 -18.10 -14.67
C SER A 147 8.29 -19.36 -15.49
N THR A 148 7.98 -19.20 -16.77
CA THR A 148 7.63 -20.31 -17.69
C THR A 148 8.91 -20.98 -18.25
N SER A 149 10.01 -20.23 -18.39
CA SER A 149 11.27 -20.75 -18.92
C SER A 149 12.07 -21.63 -17.93
N GLU A 150 11.88 -21.47 -16.62
CA GLU A 150 12.58 -22.29 -15.60
C GLU A 150 11.92 -23.66 -15.33
N ARG A 151 10.66 -23.87 -15.73
CA ARG A 151 9.97 -25.17 -15.58
C ARG A 151 10.26 -26.17 -16.71
N ALA A 152 10.91 -25.73 -17.80
CA ALA A 152 11.35 -26.60 -18.88
C ALA A 152 12.79 -27.10 -18.66
N GLY A 153 13.04 -27.81 -17.55
CA GLY A 153 14.24 -28.61 -17.36
C GLY A 153 14.21 -29.85 -18.28
N PRO A 154 15.37 -30.37 -18.74
CA PRO A 154 15.44 -31.21 -19.93
C PRO A 154 14.76 -32.55 -19.72
N ALA A 155 13.99 -32.99 -20.71
CA ALA A 155 13.57 -34.38 -20.83
C ALA A 155 14.85 -35.24 -20.97
N SER A 156 15.19 -35.92 -19.88
CA SER A 156 16.28 -36.91 -19.85
C SER A 156 16.00 -38.01 -20.87
N ALA A 157 17.04 -38.33 -21.63
CA ALA A 157 17.11 -39.31 -22.72
C ALA A 157 16.81 -40.76 -22.29
#